data_AF-A0A8I2YDW4-F1
#
_entry.id   AF-A0A8I2YDW4-F1
#
_cell.length_a   1.000
_cell.length_b   1.000
_cell.length_c   1.000
_cell.angle_alpha   90.00
_cell.angle_beta   90.00
_cell.angle_gamma   90.00
#
_symmetry.space_group_name_H-M   'P 1'
#
loop_
_entity.id
_entity.type
_entity.pdbx_description
1 polymer ?
#
loop_
_entity_poly.entity_id
_entity_poly.type
_entity_poly.pdbx_seq_one_letter_code
_entity_poly.pdbx_strand_id
1 'polypeptide(L)'
;MRHPSLLRAHSIAINILPQLAWIGLSLAHRYAELKRGADVVCEAAAAALDSGFPELAVEWLEQGHSIVWGELLQLRSSYEELSSAHPDHTRRLRELSAALDDAGATREKPLSTLKLTDDGMQRATQTLHQEAHRHRTLAIERDKLLQEIRRLPGFERFLLPKDFPQLRASAHSGPVVMLNAAETRCDALILLADVDHVIHVPLPNFNLQRSVGLQNSLGALLGDARVMPLDDREGNPTTRGRINWESLLSTLWNGVIKPVLDSLAFSVRAVI
;
A
#
# COMPACT_ATOMS: atom_id res chain seq x y z
N MET A 1 9.50 22.70 12.93
CA MET A 1 10.14 23.37 11.78
C MET A 1 9.68 22.63 10.53
N ARG A 2 9.13 23.34 9.53
CA ARG A 2 8.75 22.73 8.25
C ARG A 2 10.04 22.33 7.54
N HIS A 3 10.21 21.06 7.17
CA HIS A 3 11.37 20.58 6.41
C HIS A 3 10.94 20.26 4.96
N PRO A 4 10.98 21.23 4.02
CA PRO A 4 10.58 21.01 2.63
C PRO A 4 11.38 19.89 1.96
N SER A 5 12.62 19.69 2.39
CA SER A 5 13.49 18.59 1.95
C SER A 5 12.95 17.22 2.33
N LEU A 6 12.33 17.08 3.50
CA LEU A 6 11.76 15.82 3.98
C LEU A 6 10.53 15.42 3.15
N LEU A 7 9.58 16.34 2.95
CA LEU A 7 8.41 16.11 2.09
C LEU A 7 8.81 15.77 0.65
N ARG A 8 9.84 16.45 0.12
CA ARG A 8 10.37 16.15 -1.22
C ARG A 8 10.99 14.77 -1.28
N ALA A 9 11.75 14.35 -0.26
CA ALA A 9 12.34 13.02 -0.19
C ALA A 9 11.25 11.93 -0.14
N HIS A 10 10.21 12.11 0.68
CA HIS A 10 9.08 11.17 0.74
C HIS A 10 8.29 11.12 -0.56
N SER A 11 8.04 12.26 -1.20
CA SER A 11 7.39 12.32 -2.51
C SER A 11 8.19 11.53 -3.57
N ILE A 12 9.51 11.67 -3.59
CA ILE A 12 10.38 10.89 -4.48
C ILE A 12 10.28 9.40 -4.13
N ALA A 13 10.37 9.04 -2.84
CA ALA A 13 10.30 7.65 -2.40
C ALA A 13 8.98 6.99 -2.82
N ILE A 14 7.84 7.62 -2.52
CA ILE A 14 6.50 7.14 -2.86
C ILE A 14 6.31 6.99 -4.37
N ASN A 15 6.83 7.93 -5.16
CA ASN A 15 6.74 7.85 -6.62
C ASN A 15 7.63 6.77 -7.23
N ILE A 16 8.66 6.31 -6.52
CA ILE A 16 9.55 5.21 -6.95
C ILE A 16 9.01 3.84 -6.49
N LEU A 17 8.22 3.76 -5.41
CA LEU A 17 7.67 2.50 -4.89
C LEU A 17 6.98 1.60 -5.95
N PRO A 18 6.18 2.13 -6.91
CA PRO A 18 5.60 1.31 -7.98
C PRO A 18 6.66 0.60 -8.84
N GLN A 19 7.84 1.20 -8.99
CA GLN A 19 8.95 0.62 -9.75
C GLN A 19 9.67 -0.47 -8.96
N LEU A 20 9.66 -0.39 -7.62
CA LEU A 20 10.20 -1.40 -6.71
C LEU A 20 9.29 -2.63 -6.60
N ALA A 21 7.96 -2.43 -6.65
CA ALA A 21 6.97 -3.51 -6.60
C ALA A 21 7.08 -4.49 -7.78
N TRP A 22 7.64 -4.07 -8.92
CA TRP A 22 7.84 -4.89 -10.12
C TRP A 22 9.22 -5.56 -10.21
N ILE A 23 10.09 -5.36 -9.21
CA ILE A 23 11.40 -6.03 -9.23
C ILE A 23 11.15 -7.51 -8.96
N GLY A 24 11.49 -8.35 -9.97
CA GLY A 24 11.38 -9.82 -10.00
C GLY A 24 11.98 -10.55 -8.80
N LEU A 25 11.30 -10.42 -7.66
CA LEU A 25 11.60 -11.00 -6.37
C LEU A 25 10.63 -12.16 -6.14
N SER A 26 11.10 -13.26 -5.55
CA SER A 26 10.21 -14.35 -5.15
C SER A 26 9.07 -13.84 -4.27
N LEU A 27 7.92 -14.51 -4.28
CA LEU A 27 6.72 -14.09 -3.52
C LEU A 27 7.05 -13.69 -2.07
N ALA A 28 7.92 -14.43 -1.38
CA ALA A 28 8.37 -14.11 -0.02
C ALA A 28 9.18 -12.79 0.09
N HIS A 29 10.05 -12.51 -0.88
CA HIS A 29 10.80 -11.25 -0.93
C HIS A 29 9.91 -10.07 -1.35
N ARG A 30 8.93 -10.29 -2.25
CA ARG A 30 7.89 -9.30 -2.56
C ARG A 30 7.12 -8.88 -1.32
N TYR A 31 6.70 -9.84 -0.48
CA TYR A 31 6.05 -9.52 0.79
C TYR A 31 6.93 -8.71 1.75
N ALA A 32 8.23 -9.00 1.83
CA ALA A 32 9.15 -8.26 2.69
C ALA A 32 9.39 -6.81 2.20
N GLU A 33 9.54 -6.62 0.89
CA GLU A 33 9.70 -5.29 0.30
C GLU A 33 8.40 -4.49 0.31
N LEU A 34 7.24 -5.13 0.16
CA LEU A 34 5.92 -4.50 0.34
C LEU A 34 5.72 -4.00 1.77
N LYS A 35 6.19 -4.75 2.79
CA LYS A 35 6.19 -4.28 4.18
C LYS A 35 7.05 -3.04 4.36
N ARG A 36 8.29 -3.05 3.85
CA ARG A 36 9.17 -1.87 3.88
C ARG A 36 8.56 -0.67 3.16
N GLY A 37 7.90 -0.90 2.02
CA GLY A 37 7.17 0.12 1.29
C GLY A 37 6.00 0.71 2.10
N ALA A 38 5.25 -0.15 2.81
CA ALA A 38 4.17 0.30 3.69
C ALA A 38 4.70 1.17 4.85
N ASP A 39 5.82 0.78 5.47
CA ASP A 39 6.46 1.59 6.52
C ASP A 39 6.85 2.98 6.01
N VAL A 40 7.45 3.05 4.80
CA VAL A 40 7.83 4.33 4.16
C VAL A 40 6.60 5.21 3.88
N VAL A 41 5.48 4.62 3.49
CA VAL A 41 4.23 5.34 3.25
C VAL A 41 3.65 5.88 4.55
N CYS A 42 3.64 5.09 5.63
CA CYS A 42 3.18 5.54 6.94
C CYS A 42 4.02 6.71 7.49
N GLU A 43 5.35 6.63 7.37
CA GLU A 43 6.27 7.70 7.77
C GLU A 43 6.11 8.95 6.91
N ALA A 44 5.90 8.79 5.59
CA ALA A 44 5.59 9.90 4.71
C ALA A 44 4.30 10.60 5.11
N ALA A 45 3.23 9.84 5.35
CA ALA A 45 1.95 10.38 5.80
C ALA A 45 2.11 11.12 7.14
N ALA A 46 2.87 10.57 8.10
CA ALA A 46 3.20 11.23 9.36
C ALA A 46 3.92 12.57 9.13
N ALA A 47 4.93 12.62 8.25
CA ALA A 47 5.66 13.84 7.92
C ALA A 47 4.77 14.91 7.24
N ALA A 48 3.82 14.48 6.41
CA ALA A 48 2.82 15.37 5.81
C ALA A 48 1.89 15.97 6.88
N LEU A 49 1.43 15.16 7.83
CA LEU A 49 0.60 15.61 8.95
C LEU A 49 1.36 16.56 9.88
N ASP A 50 2.62 16.29 10.21
CA ASP A 50 3.48 17.20 11.00
C ASP A 50 3.68 18.55 10.32
N SER A 51 3.62 18.55 8.99
CA SER A 51 3.75 19.76 8.16
C SER A 51 2.42 20.50 7.95
N GLY A 52 1.30 19.94 8.41
CA GLY A 52 -0.04 20.50 8.27
C GLY A 52 -0.68 20.27 6.90
N PHE A 53 -0.35 19.16 6.22
CA PHE A 53 -0.89 18.77 4.92
C PHE A 53 -1.64 17.42 4.99
N PRO A 54 -2.82 17.36 5.63
CA PRO A 54 -3.55 16.11 5.80
C PRO A 54 -4.12 15.55 4.48
N GLU A 55 -4.45 16.38 3.51
CA GLU A 55 -4.88 15.97 2.17
C GLU A 55 -3.76 15.20 1.45
N LEU A 56 -2.52 15.69 1.54
CA LEU A 56 -1.35 15.02 0.97
C LEU A 56 -1.07 13.69 1.68
N ALA A 57 -1.29 13.62 3.00
CA ALA A 57 -1.17 12.37 3.74
C ALA A 57 -2.17 11.32 3.24
N VAL A 58 -3.42 11.72 2.96
CA VAL A 58 -4.45 10.85 2.36
C VAL A 58 -4.02 10.35 0.97
N GLU A 59 -3.53 11.25 0.11
CA GLU A 59 -3.04 10.88 -1.22
C GLU A 59 -1.91 9.85 -1.15
N TRP A 60 -0.95 10.04 -0.24
CA TRP A 60 0.17 9.13 -0.03
C TRP A 60 -0.23 7.78 0.54
N LEU A 61 -1.15 7.74 1.51
CA LEU A 61 -1.69 6.50 2.06
C LEU A 61 -2.40 5.68 0.99
N GLU A 62 -3.25 6.32 0.17
CA GLU A 62 -3.96 5.62 -0.89
C GLU A 62 -3.02 5.18 -2.03
N GLN A 63 -2.01 5.98 -2.35
CA GLN A 63 -0.97 5.56 -3.30
C GLN A 63 -0.23 4.32 -2.78
N GLY A 64 0.13 4.29 -1.50
CA GLY A 64 0.74 3.12 -0.88
C GLY A 64 -0.15 1.88 -0.90
N HIS A 65 -1.43 2.03 -0.54
CA HIS A 65 -2.41 0.94 -0.61
C HIS A 65 -2.59 0.42 -2.03
N SER A 66 -2.66 1.30 -3.04
CA SER A 66 -2.78 0.91 -4.45
C SER A 66 -1.59 0.08 -4.95
N ILE A 67 -0.40 0.34 -4.41
CA ILE A 67 0.84 -0.42 -4.69
C ILE A 67 0.79 -1.79 -4.00
N VAL A 68 0.43 -1.84 -2.71
CA VAL A 68 0.38 -3.09 -1.92
C VAL A 68 -0.74 -4.01 -2.36
N TRP A 69 -1.91 -3.46 -2.69
CA TRP A 69 -3.09 -4.20 -3.16
C TRP A 69 -3.08 -4.42 -4.67
N GLY A 70 -1.99 -4.07 -5.36
CA GLY A 70 -1.68 -4.51 -6.71
C GLY A 70 -2.76 -4.15 -7.73
N GLU A 71 -2.89 -2.87 -8.05
CA GLU A 71 -3.20 -2.38 -9.41
C GLU A 71 -4.15 -3.23 -10.30
N LEU A 72 -5.27 -3.77 -9.78
CA LEU A 72 -6.16 -4.61 -10.60
C LEU A 72 -7.44 -3.92 -11.06
N LEU A 73 -7.94 -2.92 -10.30
CA LEU A 73 -9.17 -2.21 -10.64
C LEU A 73 -8.94 -0.92 -11.45
N GLN A 74 -7.99 -0.06 -11.04
CA GLN A 74 -7.79 1.25 -11.71
C GLN A 74 -7.15 1.13 -13.09
N LEU A 75 -6.30 0.11 -13.29
CA LEU A 75 -5.74 -0.20 -14.61
C LEU A 75 -6.85 -0.56 -15.59
N ARG A 76 -7.85 -1.36 -15.21
CA ARG A 76 -8.86 -1.86 -16.16
C ARG A 76 -9.72 -0.74 -16.75
N SER A 77 -10.28 0.14 -15.93
CA SER A 77 -11.16 1.22 -16.42
C SER A 77 -10.40 2.24 -17.28
N SER A 78 -9.24 2.71 -16.80
CA SER A 78 -8.42 3.68 -17.53
C SER A 78 -7.94 3.09 -18.86
N TYR A 79 -7.62 1.79 -18.87
CA TYR A 79 -7.15 1.09 -20.05
C TYR A 79 -8.28 0.84 -21.07
N GLU A 80 -9.51 0.59 -20.63
CA GLU A 80 -10.68 0.49 -21.52
C GLU A 80 -10.97 1.83 -22.20
N GLU A 81 -10.94 2.93 -21.45
CA GLU A 81 -11.09 4.28 -21.98
C GLU A 81 -9.98 4.60 -23.00
N LEU A 82 -8.71 4.36 -22.65
CA LEU A 82 -7.59 4.55 -23.58
C LEU A 82 -7.68 3.62 -24.79
N SER A 83 -8.15 2.38 -24.62
CA SER A 83 -8.30 1.43 -25.72
C SER A 83 -9.37 1.88 -26.72
N SER A 84 -10.41 2.55 -26.25
CA SER A 84 -11.48 3.08 -27.10
C SER A 84 -11.04 4.32 -27.89
N ALA A 85 -10.31 5.24 -27.25
CA ALA A 85 -9.92 6.52 -27.86
C ALA A 85 -8.58 6.46 -28.61
N HIS A 86 -7.61 5.69 -28.10
CA HIS A 86 -6.22 5.66 -28.56
C HIS A 86 -5.66 4.22 -28.59
N PRO A 87 -6.13 3.36 -29.51
CA PRO A 87 -5.78 1.94 -29.55
C PRO A 87 -4.28 1.68 -29.80
N ASP A 88 -3.58 2.56 -30.51
CA ASP A 88 -2.13 2.42 -30.74
C ASP A 88 -1.30 2.64 -29.46
N HIS A 89 -1.62 3.66 -28.67
CA HIS A 89 -0.97 3.91 -27.38
C HIS A 89 -1.23 2.76 -26.43
N THR A 90 -2.46 2.26 -26.43
CA THR A 90 -2.90 1.09 -25.66
C THR A 90 -2.06 -0.14 -26.01
N ARG A 91 -1.94 -0.47 -27.30
CA ARG A 91 -1.13 -1.59 -27.78
C ARG A 91 0.33 -1.47 -27.34
N ARG A 92 0.96 -0.32 -27.56
CA ARG A 92 2.36 -0.08 -27.19
C ARG A 92 2.59 -0.17 -25.68
N LEU A 93 1.64 0.31 -24.88
CA LEU A 93 1.68 0.20 -23.42
C LEU A 93 1.55 -1.26 -22.96
N ARG A 94 0.71 -2.05 -23.65
CA ARG A 94 0.54 -3.50 -23.43
C ARG A 94 1.85 -4.24 -23.73
N GLU A 95 2.47 -3.94 -24.87
CA GLU A 95 3.75 -4.54 -25.31
C GLU A 95 4.89 -4.23 -24.32
N LEU A 96 5.02 -2.96 -23.89
CA LEU A 96 6.03 -2.56 -22.92
C LEU A 96 5.80 -3.19 -21.54
N SER A 97 4.55 -3.30 -21.10
CA SER A 97 4.22 -3.96 -19.83
C SER A 97 4.58 -5.44 -19.91
N ALA A 98 4.16 -6.16 -20.95
CA ALA A 98 4.51 -7.57 -21.14
C ALA A 98 6.03 -7.80 -21.21
N ALA A 99 6.79 -6.90 -21.84
CA ALA A 99 8.25 -6.98 -21.91
C ALA A 99 8.92 -6.73 -20.54
N LEU A 100 8.35 -5.85 -19.70
CA LEU A 100 8.81 -5.64 -18.32
C LEU A 100 8.51 -6.86 -17.44
N ASP A 101 7.35 -7.48 -17.61
CA ASP A 101 6.93 -8.68 -16.89
C ASP A 101 7.85 -9.86 -17.21
N ASP A 102 8.16 -10.07 -18.48
CA ASP A 102 9.10 -11.10 -18.96
C ASP A 102 10.52 -10.87 -18.43
N ALA A 103 11.00 -9.63 -18.47
CA ALA A 103 12.29 -9.24 -17.91
C ALA A 103 12.35 -9.44 -16.38
N GLY A 104 11.23 -9.23 -15.68
CA GLY A 104 11.09 -9.48 -14.25
C GLY A 104 11.07 -10.96 -13.90
N ALA A 105 10.29 -11.77 -14.64
CA ALA A 105 10.16 -13.21 -14.41
C ALA A 105 11.45 -13.99 -14.69
N THR A 106 12.26 -13.57 -15.66
CA THR A 106 13.55 -14.20 -15.97
C THR A 106 14.53 -14.13 -14.79
N ARG A 107 14.41 -13.08 -13.97
CA ARG A 107 15.23 -12.83 -12.78
C ARG A 107 14.88 -13.72 -11.57
N GLU A 108 13.71 -14.35 -11.57
CA GLU A 108 13.27 -15.28 -10.51
C GLU A 108 13.90 -16.68 -10.63
N LYS A 109 14.64 -16.99 -11.71
CA LYS A 109 15.36 -18.27 -11.81
C LYS A 109 16.46 -18.32 -10.76
N PRO A 110 16.40 -19.23 -9.79
CA PRO A 110 17.36 -19.22 -8.70
C PRO A 110 18.75 -19.58 -9.23
N LEU A 111 19.73 -18.75 -8.88
CA LEU A 111 21.18 -18.96 -9.07
C LEU A 111 21.67 -20.29 -8.47
N SER A 112 20.83 -21.02 -7.72
CA SER A 112 21.13 -22.29 -7.06
C SER A 112 21.40 -23.46 -8.02
N THR A 113 21.24 -23.29 -9.34
CA THR A 113 21.49 -24.35 -10.34
C THR A 113 22.81 -24.20 -11.09
N LEU A 114 23.57 -23.13 -10.88
CA LEU A 114 24.85 -22.91 -11.56
C LEU A 114 25.97 -23.57 -10.76
N LYS A 115 26.60 -24.59 -11.36
CA LYS A 115 27.86 -25.15 -10.83
C LYS A 115 28.85 -24.00 -10.65
N LEU A 116 29.32 -23.83 -9.41
CA LEU A 116 30.26 -22.80 -8.98
C LEU A 116 31.64 -23.05 -9.60
N THR A 117 31.83 -22.64 -10.85
CA THR A 117 33.15 -22.37 -11.44
C THR A 117 33.32 -20.86 -11.55
N ASP A 118 34.55 -20.33 -11.44
CA ASP A 118 34.82 -18.89 -11.56
C ASP A 118 34.26 -18.31 -12.88
N ASP A 119 34.41 -19.04 -13.98
CA ASP A 119 33.82 -18.71 -15.28
C ASP A 119 32.28 -18.68 -15.27
N GLY A 120 31.65 -19.56 -14.47
CA GLY A 120 30.20 -19.62 -14.31
C GLY A 120 29.66 -18.42 -13.53
N MET A 121 30.38 -17.97 -12.51
CA MET A 121 30.00 -16.81 -11.68
C MET A 121 30.15 -15.50 -12.44
N GLN A 122 31.18 -15.38 -13.28
CA GLN A 122 31.42 -14.19 -14.08
C GLN A 122 30.37 -14.05 -15.20
N ARG A 123 29.98 -15.16 -15.84
CA ARG A 123 28.87 -15.20 -16.80
C ARG A 123 27.53 -14.91 -16.14
N ALA A 124 27.25 -15.47 -14.97
CA ALA A 124 26.02 -15.19 -14.22
C ALA A 124 25.89 -13.71 -13.86
N THR A 125 26.99 -13.09 -13.42
CA THR A 125 27.03 -11.66 -13.08
C THR A 125 26.80 -10.79 -14.32
N GLN A 126 27.41 -11.12 -15.47
CA GLN A 126 27.16 -10.42 -16.73
C GLN A 126 25.70 -10.53 -17.19
N THR A 127 25.09 -11.72 -17.10
CA THR A 127 23.68 -11.91 -17.44
C THR A 127 22.77 -11.07 -16.55
N LEU A 128 23.00 -11.06 -15.23
CA LEU A 128 22.25 -10.22 -14.29
C LEU A 128 22.39 -8.72 -14.58
N HIS A 129 23.59 -8.26 -14.95
CA HIS A 129 23.81 -6.87 -15.35
C HIS A 129 23.07 -6.53 -16.65
N GLN A 130 23.07 -7.42 -17.64
CA GLN A 130 22.34 -7.23 -18.90
C GLN A 130 20.83 -7.19 -18.69
N GLU A 131 20.29 -8.09 -17.86
CA GLU A 131 18.87 -8.11 -17.47
C GLU A 131 18.49 -6.83 -16.73
N ALA A 132 19.30 -6.37 -15.77
CA ALA A 132 19.06 -5.13 -15.06
C ALA A 132 19.09 -3.91 -16.00
N HIS A 133 20.01 -3.89 -16.98
CA HIS A 133 20.08 -2.85 -17.99
C HIS A 133 18.84 -2.85 -18.89
N ARG A 134 18.43 -4.03 -19.39
CA ARG A 134 17.23 -4.19 -20.23
C ARG A 134 15.98 -3.73 -19.50
N HIS A 135 15.80 -4.14 -18.24
CA HIS A 135 14.68 -3.71 -17.41
C HIS A 135 14.66 -2.19 -17.23
N ARG A 136 15.81 -1.58 -16.94
CA ARG A 136 15.92 -0.12 -16.80
C ARG A 136 15.54 0.61 -18.09
N THR A 137 15.98 0.14 -19.24
CA THR A 137 15.62 0.72 -20.54
C THR A 137 14.13 0.64 -20.80
N LEU A 138 13.52 -0.53 -20.58
CA LEU A 138 12.06 -0.72 -20.76
C LEU A 138 11.24 0.17 -19.81
N ALA A 139 11.69 0.35 -18.57
CA ALA A 139 11.03 1.25 -17.62
C ALA A 139 11.07 2.71 -18.11
N ILE A 140 12.21 3.16 -18.64
CA ILE A 140 12.35 4.51 -19.21
C ILE A 140 11.43 4.68 -20.44
N GLU A 141 11.33 3.67 -21.31
CA GLU A 141 10.43 3.71 -22.47
C GLU A 141 8.97 3.74 -22.05
N ARG A 142 8.58 2.98 -21.03
CA ARG A 142 7.23 3.03 -20.45
C ARG A 142 6.92 4.42 -19.90
N ASP A 143 7.84 5.01 -19.13
CA ASP A 143 7.65 6.35 -18.57
C ASP A 143 7.49 7.42 -19.66
N LYS A 144 8.25 7.33 -20.76
CA LYS A 144 8.07 8.21 -21.92
C LYS A 144 6.71 8.05 -22.56
N LEU A 145 6.25 6.82 -22.77
CA LEU A 145 4.92 6.55 -23.33
C LEU A 145 3.81 7.08 -22.41
N LEU A 146 3.93 6.92 -21.09
CA LEU A 146 2.98 7.49 -20.15
C LEU A 146 2.94 9.02 -20.23
N GLN A 147 4.08 9.68 -20.43
CA GLN A 147 4.11 11.13 -20.67
C GLN A 147 3.45 11.53 -22.00
N GLU A 148 3.60 10.73 -23.05
CA GLU A 148 2.89 10.94 -24.32
C GLU A 148 1.38 10.82 -24.14
N ILE A 149 0.91 9.76 -23.47
CA ILE A 149 -0.51 9.55 -23.18
C ILE A 149 -1.09 10.71 -22.36
N ARG A 150 -0.34 11.21 -21.37
CA ARG A 150 -0.78 12.35 -20.54
C ARG A 150 -0.84 13.70 -21.27
N ARG A 151 -0.41 13.77 -22.53
CA ARG A 151 -0.62 14.95 -23.38
C ARG A 151 -1.91 14.86 -24.20
N LEU A 152 -2.59 13.72 -24.18
CA LEU A 152 -3.85 13.52 -24.89
C LEU A 152 -5.00 14.14 -24.08
N PRO A 153 -5.95 14.83 -24.72
CA PRO A 153 -7.11 15.42 -24.04
C PRO A 153 -7.91 14.36 -23.27
N GLY A 154 -8.15 14.59 -21.98
CA GLY A 154 -8.87 13.67 -21.10
C GLY A 154 -8.01 12.58 -20.46
N PHE A 155 -6.72 12.50 -20.80
CA PHE A 155 -5.76 11.54 -20.24
C PHE A 155 -4.64 12.20 -19.43
N GLU A 156 -4.76 13.47 -19.07
CA GLU A 156 -3.72 14.26 -18.39
C GLU A 156 -3.27 13.63 -17.08
N ARG A 157 -4.18 12.93 -16.41
CA ARG A 157 -3.95 12.18 -15.17
C ARG A 157 -3.88 10.67 -15.37
N PHE A 158 -3.69 10.18 -16.60
CA PHE A 158 -3.65 8.75 -16.89
C PHE A 158 -2.58 8.04 -16.07
N LEU A 159 -3.02 7.06 -15.27
CA LEU A 159 -2.18 6.31 -14.32
C LEU A 159 -1.37 7.20 -13.38
N LEU A 160 -1.86 8.40 -13.06
CA LEU A 160 -1.38 9.17 -11.91
C LEU A 160 -2.19 8.77 -10.67
N PRO A 161 -1.58 8.85 -9.48
CA PRO A 161 -2.31 8.75 -8.23
C PRO A 161 -3.50 9.71 -8.23
N LYS A 162 -4.62 9.25 -7.66
CA LYS A 162 -5.80 10.11 -7.46
C LYS A 162 -5.43 11.25 -6.52
N ASP A 163 -5.85 12.46 -6.88
CA ASP A 163 -5.74 13.60 -5.98
C ASP A 163 -6.84 13.58 -4.91
N PHE A 164 -6.68 14.42 -3.89
CA PHE A 164 -7.62 14.50 -2.78
C PHE A 164 -9.08 14.73 -3.23
N PRO A 165 -9.40 15.64 -4.18
CA PRO A 165 -10.77 15.77 -4.70
C PRO A 165 -11.35 14.47 -5.27
N GLN A 166 -10.57 13.70 -6.05
CA GLN A 166 -10.99 12.40 -6.59
C GLN A 166 -11.18 11.35 -5.48
N LEU A 167 -10.34 11.38 -4.45
CA LEU A 167 -10.45 10.47 -3.30
C LEU A 167 -11.66 10.80 -2.42
N ARG A 168 -11.88 12.08 -2.13
CA ARG A 168 -13.04 12.58 -1.39
C ARG A 168 -14.36 12.19 -2.06
N ALA A 169 -14.44 12.28 -3.38
CA ALA A 169 -15.62 11.87 -4.13
C ALA A 169 -16.00 10.39 -3.89
N SER A 170 -15.03 9.54 -3.52
CA SER A 170 -15.29 8.14 -3.18
C SER A 170 -16.03 7.97 -1.83
N ALA A 171 -16.08 8.99 -0.98
CA ALA A 171 -16.83 8.99 0.28
C ALA A 171 -18.34 9.31 0.10
N HIS A 172 -18.87 9.20 -1.13
CA HIS A 172 -20.28 9.52 -1.44
C HIS A 172 -21.29 8.60 -0.74
N SER A 173 -20.89 7.38 -0.35
CA SER A 173 -21.75 6.42 0.35
C SER A 173 -21.65 6.53 1.88
N GLY A 174 -20.81 7.44 2.39
CA GLY A 174 -20.58 7.62 3.82
C GLY A 174 -19.12 7.93 4.16
N PRO A 175 -18.82 8.22 5.44
CA PRO A 175 -17.47 8.57 5.86
C PRO A 175 -16.46 7.47 5.57
N VAL A 176 -15.31 7.84 5.01
CA VAL A 176 -14.16 6.94 4.83
C VAL A 176 -13.10 7.31 5.86
N VAL A 177 -12.66 6.34 6.65
CA VAL A 177 -11.63 6.54 7.69
C VAL A 177 -10.37 5.79 7.29
N MET A 178 -9.29 6.54 7.10
CA MET A 178 -7.95 6.00 6.88
C MET A 178 -7.15 6.06 8.18
N LEU A 179 -6.50 4.96 8.55
CA LEU A 179 -5.67 4.89 9.74
C LEU A 179 -4.19 4.92 9.32
N ASN A 180 -3.42 5.77 9.98
CA ASN A 180 -1.97 5.79 9.86
C ASN A 180 -1.32 5.37 11.18
N ALA A 181 -0.35 4.47 11.12
CA ALA A 181 0.46 4.08 12.27
C ALA A 181 1.94 4.14 11.88
N ALA A 182 2.58 5.24 12.27
CA ALA A 182 4.02 5.47 12.11
C ALA A 182 4.73 5.35 13.47
N GLU A 183 6.06 5.29 13.47
CA GLU A 183 6.84 5.26 14.72
C GLU A 183 6.64 6.52 15.55
N THR A 184 6.51 7.66 14.87
CA THR A 184 6.42 8.99 15.49
C THR A 184 5.02 9.35 15.96
N ARG A 185 3.98 8.85 15.28
CA ARG A 185 2.57 9.19 15.53
C ARG A 185 1.59 8.16 14.97
N CYS A 186 0.39 8.15 15.54
CA CYS A 186 -0.75 7.40 15.02
C CYS A 186 -1.94 8.33 14.87
N ASP A 187 -2.65 8.18 13.76
CA ASP A 187 -3.68 9.13 13.34
C ASP A 187 -4.83 8.42 12.62
N ALA A 188 -6.01 9.03 12.70
CA ALA A 188 -7.11 8.74 11.81
C ALA A 188 -7.41 9.96 10.94
N LEU A 189 -7.64 9.72 9.65
CA LEU A 189 -7.95 10.72 8.65
C LEU A 189 -9.33 10.40 8.08
N ILE A 190 -10.24 11.35 8.17
CA ILE A 190 -11.64 11.13 7.84
C ILE A 190 -11.99 11.97 6.61
N LEU A 191 -12.50 11.29 5.59
CA LEU A 191 -12.99 11.88 4.36
C LEU A 191 -14.53 11.86 4.38
N LEU A 192 -15.13 13.01 4.08
CA LEU A 192 -16.56 13.19 3.89
C LEU A 192 -16.79 13.79 2.51
N ALA A 193 -17.77 13.28 1.76
CA ALA A 193 -18.05 13.75 0.40
C ALA A 193 -18.29 15.26 0.33
N ASP A 194 -18.98 15.82 1.32
CA ASP A 194 -19.42 17.22 1.33
C ASP A 194 -18.43 18.19 2.02
N VAL A 195 -17.29 17.69 2.54
CA VAL A 195 -16.30 18.50 3.25
C VAL A 195 -15.01 18.58 2.44
N ASP A 196 -14.56 19.79 2.15
CA ASP A 196 -13.44 20.11 1.26
C ASP A 196 -12.04 19.91 1.86
N HIS A 197 -11.97 19.44 3.11
CA HIS A 197 -10.73 19.19 3.83
C HIS A 197 -10.80 17.86 4.59
N VAL A 198 -9.64 17.33 4.96
CA VAL A 198 -9.56 16.12 5.78
C VAL A 198 -9.80 16.46 7.25
N ILE A 199 -10.72 15.74 7.90
CA ILE A 199 -10.84 15.81 9.36
C ILE A 199 -9.74 14.91 9.95
N HIS A 200 -8.73 15.54 10.54
CA HIS A 200 -7.60 14.88 11.16
C HIS A 200 -7.86 14.62 12.65
N VAL A 201 -7.74 13.37 13.07
CA VAL A 201 -7.94 12.91 14.45
C VAL A 201 -6.65 12.27 14.96
N PRO A 202 -5.85 12.98 15.80
CA PRO A 202 -4.70 12.38 16.47
C PRO A 202 -5.13 11.25 17.42
N LEU A 203 -4.35 10.16 17.46
CA LEU A 203 -4.60 9.01 18.35
C LEU A 203 -3.49 8.89 19.42
N PRO A 204 -3.39 9.84 20.38
CA PRO A 204 -2.26 9.90 21.31
C PRO A 204 -2.16 8.71 22.27
N ASN A 205 -3.27 7.99 22.48
CA ASN A 205 -3.32 6.80 23.33
C ASN A 205 -3.04 5.50 22.55
N PHE A 206 -2.65 5.61 21.27
CA PHE A 206 -2.34 4.51 20.39
C PHE A 206 -0.96 4.71 19.76
N ASN A 207 -0.24 3.61 19.51
CA ASN A 207 1.09 3.66 18.92
C ASN A 207 1.37 2.40 18.07
N LEU A 208 2.44 2.44 17.28
CA LEU A 208 2.82 1.35 16.40
C LEU A 208 3.01 0.02 17.15
N GLN A 209 3.64 0.04 18.33
CA GLN A 209 3.84 -1.16 19.14
C GLN A 209 2.52 -1.81 19.56
N ARG A 210 1.52 -1.01 19.97
CA ARG A 210 0.18 -1.49 20.29
C ARG A 210 -0.52 -2.06 19.05
N SER A 211 -0.38 -1.42 17.89
CA SER A 211 -0.91 -1.91 16.62
C SER A 211 -0.36 -3.30 16.27
N VAL A 212 0.97 -3.46 16.32
CA VAL A 212 1.65 -4.74 16.06
C VAL A 212 1.25 -5.81 17.10
N GLY A 213 1.15 -5.42 18.38
CA GLY A 213 0.70 -6.32 19.44
C GLY A 213 -0.73 -6.83 19.23
N LEU A 214 -1.65 -5.96 18.78
CA LEU A 214 -3.03 -6.31 18.44
C LEU A 214 -3.08 -7.21 17.19
N GLN A 215 -2.28 -6.92 16.16
CA GLN A 215 -2.17 -7.77 14.97
C GLN A 215 -1.71 -9.19 15.32
N ASN A 216 -0.65 -9.32 16.12
CA ASN A 216 -0.15 -10.62 16.56
C ASN A 216 -1.19 -11.38 17.41
N SER A 217 -1.88 -10.65 18.29
CA SER A 217 -2.94 -11.21 19.14
C SER A 217 -4.13 -11.70 18.33
N LEU A 218 -4.56 -10.93 17.33
CA LEU A 218 -5.61 -11.31 16.38
C LEU A 218 -5.19 -12.53 15.55
N GLY A 219 -3.94 -12.55 15.06
CA GLY A 219 -3.39 -13.66 14.29
C GLY A 219 -3.39 -14.97 15.09
N ALA A 220 -2.99 -14.93 16.36
CA ALA A 220 -3.04 -16.09 17.25
C ALA A 220 -4.48 -16.58 17.48
N LEU A 221 -5.42 -15.66 17.72
CA LEU A 221 -6.84 -15.99 17.91
C LEU A 221 -7.48 -16.65 16.67
N LEU A 222 -7.16 -16.14 15.48
CA LEU A 222 -7.65 -16.71 14.22
C LEU A 222 -6.93 -18.01 13.84
N GLY A 223 -5.67 -18.17 14.24
CA GLY A 223 -4.90 -19.41 14.10
C GLY A 223 -5.48 -20.55 14.93
N ASP A 224 -5.82 -20.27 16.20
CA ASP A 224 -6.48 -21.23 17.10
C ASP A 224 -7.89 -21.61 16.59
N ALA A 225 -8.59 -20.70 15.92
CA ALA A 225 -9.92 -20.97 15.34
C ALA A 225 -9.89 -21.87 14.08
N ARG A 226 -8.77 -21.95 13.37
CA ARG A 226 -8.61 -22.80 12.16
C ARG A 226 -8.17 -24.23 12.47
N VAL A 227 -7.81 -24.54 13.72
CA VAL A 227 -7.37 -25.87 14.16
C VAL A 227 -8.26 -26.36 15.31
N MET A 228 -9.53 -26.65 15.02
CA MET A 228 -10.30 -27.60 15.82
C MET A 228 -10.61 -28.83 14.96
N PRO A 229 -9.84 -29.92 15.07
CA PRO A 229 -10.35 -31.25 14.80
C PRO A 229 -11.52 -31.51 15.75
N LEU A 230 -12.59 -32.08 15.22
CA LEU A 230 -13.83 -32.36 15.95
C LEU A 230 -13.71 -33.55 16.91
N ASP A 231 -12.52 -33.91 17.40
CA ASP A 231 -12.28 -35.08 18.23
C ASP A 231 -11.21 -34.78 19.28
N ASP A 232 -11.61 -34.18 20.40
CA ASP A 232 -11.00 -34.44 21.73
C ASP A 232 -11.75 -33.63 22.80
N ARG A 233 -12.92 -34.17 23.19
CA ARG A 233 -13.58 -33.81 24.45
C ARG A 233 -13.13 -34.79 25.52
N GLU A 234 -11.90 -34.66 26.04
CA GLU A 234 -11.51 -35.16 27.37
C GLU A 234 -10.07 -34.76 27.69
N GLY A 235 -9.88 -33.56 28.25
CA GLY A 235 -8.55 -33.09 28.63
C GLY A 235 -8.55 -31.71 29.26
N ASN A 236 -8.60 -31.69 30.59
CA ASN A 236 -8.25 -30.62 31.54
C ASN A 236 -7.93 -29.21 30.95
N PRO A 237 -8.67 -28.13 31.30
CA PRO A 237 -8.40 -26.79 30.80
C PRO A 237 -7.14 -26.24 31.47
N THR A 238 -5.97 -26.55 30.90
CA THR A 238 -4.74 -25.87 31.27
C THR A 238 -4.89 -24.39 30.93
N THR A 239 -4.61 -23.56 31.93
CA THR A 239 -4.50 -22.10 31.91
C THR A 239 -3.41 -21.62 30.96
N ARG A 240 -3.55 -21.88 29.65
CA ARG A 240 -2.88 -21.10 28.62
C ARG A 240 -3.67 -19.81 28.51
N GLY A 241 -3.01 -18.68 28.79
CA GLY A 241 -3.61 -17.34 28.73
C GLY A 241 -4.27 -17.13 27.37
N ARG A 242 -5.56 -17.45 27.28
CA ARG A 242 -6.38 -17.21 26.11
C ARG A 242 -6.38 -15.70 25.96
N ILE A 243 -5.73 -15.23 24.90
CA ILE A 243 -5.90 -13.86 24.43
C ILE A 243 -7.41 -13.65 24.35
N ASN A 244 -7.95 -12.71 25.12
CA ASN A 244 -9.39 -12.53 25.22
C ASN A 244 -9.83 -11.52 24.13
N TRP A 245 -10.79 -11.91 23.30
CA TRP A 245 -11.41 -11.04 22.28
C TRP A 245 -11.90 -9.73 22.89
N GLU A 246 -12.44 -9.76 24.11
CA GLU A 246 -12.93 -8.59 24.83
C GLU A 246 -11.81 -7.58 25.12
N SER A 247 -10.62 -8.05 25.53
CA SER A 247 -9.47 -7.20 25.81
C SER A 247 -8.93 -6.55 24.53
N LEU A 248 -8.88 -7.34 23.44
CA LEU A 248 -8.45 -6.88 22.12
C LEU A 248 -9.41 -5.80 21.59
N LEU A 249 -10.71 -6.08 21.57
CA LEU A 249 -11.73 -5.15 21.11
C LEU A 249 -11.81 -3.91 22.00
N SER A 250 -11.70 -4.04 23.32
CA SER A 250 -11.68 -2.91 24.25
C SER A 250 -10.49 -1.98 23.98
N THR A 251 -9.31 -2.56 23.70
CA THR A 251 -8.11 -1.78 23.36
C THR A 251 -8.30 -1.03 22.04
N LEU A 252 -8.83 -1.70 21.00
CA LEU A 252 -9.11 -1.08 19.70
C LEU A 252 -10.19 0.00 19.82
N TRP A 253 -11.24 -0.25 20.60
CA TRP A 253 -12.34 0.68 20.83
C TRP A 253 -11.85 1.97 21.47
N ASN A 254 -11.15 1.87 22.61
CA ASN A 254 -10.69 3.03 23.36
C ASN A 254 -9.55 3.77 22.66
N GLY A 255 -8.69 3.05 21.93
CA GLY A 255 -7.52 3.64 21.26
C GLY A 255 -7.81 4.27 19.91
N VAL A 256 -8.79 3.75 19.17
CA VAL A 256 -9.01 4.11 17.75
C VAL A 256 -10.48 4.45 17.47
N ILE A 257 -11.40 3.51 17.72
CA ILE A 257 -12.78 3.63 17.23
C ILE A 257 -13.52 4.79 17.91
N LYS A 258 -13.45 4.88 19.24
CA LYS A 258 -14.14 5.92 20.00
C LYS A 258 -13.67 7.33 19.59
N PRO A 259 -12.36 7.67 19.55
CA PRO A 259 -11.90 8.96 19.05
C PRO A 259 -12.42 9.33 17.65
N VAL A 260 -12.47 8.35 16.74
CA VAL A 260 -12.97 8.53 15.37
C VAL A 260 -14.47 8.83 15.36
N LEU A 261 -15.28 8.04 16.10
CA LEU A 261 -16.72 8.23 16.17
C LEU A 261 -17.11 9.54 16.87
N ASP A 262 -16.41 9.88 17.95
CA ASP A 262 -16.59 11.15 18.67
C ASP A 262 -16.32 12.34 17.72
N SER A 263 -15.30 12.23 16.86
CA SER A 263 -14.94 13.26 15.87
C SER A 263 -15.93 13.36 14.70
N LEU A 264 -16.55 12.24 14.31
CA LEU A 264 -17.63 12.23 13.32
C LEU A 264 -18.95 12.81 13.84
N ALA A 265 -19.03 13.09 15.14
CA ALA A 265 -20.23 13.58 15.80
C ALA A 265 -21.46 12.75 15.43
N PHE A 266 -21.32 11.42 15.27
CA PHE A 266 -22.45 10.52 15.12
C PHE A 266 -23.34 10.68 16.35
N SER A 267 -24.37 11.51 16.23
CA SER A 267 -25.45 11.52 17.20
C SER A 267 -26.07 10.14 17.14
N VAL A 268 -25.84 9.35 18.19
CA VAL A 268 -26.60 8.13 18.42
C VAL A 268 -28.07 8.56 18.46
N ARG A 269 -28.76 8.41 17.33
CA ARG A 269 -30.22 8.49 17.32
C ARG A 269 -30.67 7.26 18.07
N ALA A 270 -30.92 7.43 19.36
CA ALA A 270 -31.72 6.48 20.11
C ALA A 270 -33.05 6.36 19.36
N VAL A 271 -33.24 5.21 18.71
CA VAL A 271 -34.54 4.82 18.20
C VAL A 271 -35.39 4.57 19.44
N ILE A 272 -36.31 5.50 19.72
CA ILE A 272 -37.41 5.33 20.69
C ILE A 272 -38.48 4.47 20.04
#